data_AF-A0A7C3SMD4-F1
#
_entry.id   AF-A0A7C3SMD4-F1
#
_cell.length_a   1.000
_cell.length_b   1.000
_cell.length_c   1.000
_cell.angle_alpha   90.00
_cell.angle_beta   90.00
_cell.angle_gamma   90.00
#
_symmetry.space_group_name_H-M   'P 1'
#
loop_
_entity.id
_entity.type
_entity.pdbx_description
1 polymer ?
#
loop_
_entity_poly.entity_id
_entity_poly.type
_entity_poly.pdbx_seq_one_letter_code
_entity_poly.pdbx_strand_id
1 'polypeptide(L)' 'MAKEEKRICTVDPVCNMDLAATHTQHMYDFEDVTYYFCSELCKEEFARQPEKYVKKD' A
#
# COMPACT_ATOMS: atom_id res chain seq x y z
N MET A 1 10.98 20.82 -9.31
CA MET A 1 9.60 20.36 -9.11
C MET A 1 9.64 19.37 -7.96
N ALA A 2 9.21 19.79 -6.78
CA ALA A 2 9.21 18.95 -5.58
C ALA A 2 8.10 17.91 -5.74
N LYS A 3 8.47 16.65 -5.96
CA LYS A 3 7.52 15.55 -5.87
C LYS A 3 8.10 14.53 -4.89
N GLU A 4 7.83 14.86 -3.63
CA GLU A 4 7.45 13.93 -2.57
C GLU A 4 8.42 12.76 -2.32
N GLU A 5 9.35 12.96 -1.38
CA GLU A 5 10.19 11.93 -0.74
C GLU A 5 9.37 11.01 0.20
N LYS A 6 8.12 10.67 -0.17
CA LYS A 6 7.27 9.76 0.61
C LYS A 6 7.42 8.36 0.04
N ARG A 7 7.73 7.36 0.88
CA ARG A 7 7.86 5.97 0.43
C ARG A 7 6.49 5.50 -0.06
N ILE A 8 6.43 5.03 -1.29
CA ILE A 8 5.20 4.52 -1.89
C ILE A 8 5.39 3.03 -2.17
N CYS A 9 4.51 2.20 -1.61
CA CYS A 9 4.40 0.80 -1.97
C CYS A 9 3.29 0.64 -2.99
N THR A 10 3.68 0.56 -4.27
CA THR A 10 2.79 0.25 -5.40
C THR A 10 2.51 -1.24 -5.53
N VAL A 11 3.04 -2.08 -4.63
CA VAL A 11 2.75 -3.51 -4.61
C VAL A 11 1.74 -3.77 -3.50
N ASP A 12 0.62 -4.37 -3.85
CA ASP A 12 -0.40 -4.79 -2.89
C ASP A 12 0.16 -5.97 -2.08
N PRO A 13 0.36 -5.84 -0.76
CA PRO A 13 0.95 -6.90 0.05
C PRO A 13 -0.04 -8.03 0.38
N VAL A 14 -1.33 -7.87 0.07
CA VAL A 14 -2.37 -8.89 0.28
C VAL A 14 -2.43 -9.86 -0.91
N CYS A 15 -2.36 -9.34 -2.13
CA CYS A 15 -2.45 -10.15 -3.35
C CYS A 15 -1.16 -10.24 -4.17
N ASN A 16 -0.08 -9.58 -3.74
CA ASN A 16 1.20 -9.48 -4.46
C ASN A 16 1.06 -8.93 -5.89
N MET A 17 0.02 -8.11 -6.14
CA MET A 17 -0.22 -7.51 -7.45
C MET A 17 0.53 -6.18 -7.55
N ASP A 18 1.19 -5.97 -8.69
CA ASP A 18 1.85 -4.71 -9.00
C ASP A 18 0.82 -3.69 -9.51
N LEU A 19 0.73 -2.57 -8.79
CA LEU A 19 -0.14 -1.44 -9.08
C LEU A 19 0.68 -0.25 -9.57
N ALA A 20 1.96 -0.41 -9.92
CA ALA A 20 2.79 0.70 -10.38
C ALA A 20 2.24 1.34 -11.65
N ALA A 21 1.62 0.53 -12.52
CA ALA A 21 0.93 0.99 -13.72
C ALA A 21 -0.55 1.37 -13.49
N THR A 22 -1.10 1.06 -12.31
CA THR A 22 -2.52 1.22 -12.00
C THR A 22 -2.69 2.26 -10.89
N HIS A 23 -3.12 3.46 -11.25
CA HIS A 23 -3.52 4.45 -10.25
C HIS A 23 -4.77 3.96 -9.51
N THR A 24 -4.59 3.33 -8.35
CA THR A 24 -5.71 2.95 -7.48
C THR A 24 -6.04 4.11 -6.54
N GLN A 25 -7.33 4.28 -6.24
CA GLN A 25 -7.78 5.26 -5.24
C GLN A 25 -7.72 4.69 -3.81
N HIS A 26 -7.43 3.40 -3.67
CA HIS A 26 -7.38 2.71 -2.39
C HIS A 26 -5.96 2.77 -1.85
N MET A 27 -5.71 3.78 -1.03
CA MET A 27 -4.42 4.00 -0.37
C MET A 27 -4.57 3.91 1.15
N TYR A 28 -3.52 3.45 1.81
CA TYR A 28 -3.40 3.41 3.27
C TYR A 28 -2.02 3.90 3.69
N ASP A 29 -1.99 4.96 4.49
CA ASP A 29 -0.74 5.49 5.03
C ASP A 29 -0.39 4.76 6.33
N PHE A 30 0.76 4.07 6.33
CA PHE A 30 1.27 3.33 7.49
C PHE A 30 2.79 3.52 7.60
N GLU A 31 3.28 3.93 8.78
CA GLU A 31 4.71 4.08 9.06
C GLU A 31 5.49 4.93 8.04
N ASP A 32 4.93 6.08 7.64
CA ASP A 32 5.54 6.99 6.65
C ASP A 32 5.63 6.40 5.22
N VAL A 33 4.98 5.25 5.01
CA VAL A 33 4.83 4.58 3.72
C VAL A 33 3.36 4.62 3.29
N THR A 34 3.10 5.00 2.05
CA THR A 34 1.76 4.91 1.47
C THR A 34 1.62 3.61 0.70
N TYR A 35 0.78 2.71 1.19
CA TYR A 35 0.47 1.44 0.56
C TYR A 35 -0.73 1.57 -0.36
N TYR A 36 -0.61 1.04 -1.58
CA TYR A 36 -1.69 0.98 -2.56
C TYR A 36 -2.30 -0.42 -2.58
N PHE A 37 -3.62 -0.45 -2.74
CA PHE A 37 -4.40 -1.69 -2.78
C PHE A 37 -5.18 -1.76 -4.08
N CYS A 38 -5.31 -2.97 -4.61
CA CYS A 38 -6.06 -3.22 -5.84
C CYS A 38 -7.57 -3.02 -5.64
N SER A 39 -8.06 -3.12 -4.41
CA SER A 39 -9.47 -3.07 -4.04
C SER A 39 -9.64 -2.68 -2.58
N GLU A 40 -10.84 -2.22 -2.22
CA GLU A 40 -11.23 -1.90 -0.85
C GLU A 40 -11.05 -3.10 0.09
N LEU A 41 -11.39 -4.32 -0.36
CA LEU A 41 -11.17 -5.56 0.40
C LEU A 41 -9.72 -5.75 0.85
N CYS A 42 -8.75 -5.53 -0.05
CA CYS A 42 -7.33 -5.66 0.30
C CYS A 42 -6.92 -4.56 1.29
N LYS A 43 -7.44 -3.35 1.13
CA LYS A 43 -7.24 -2.25 2.09
C LYS A 43 -7.83 -2.58 3.47
N GLU A 44 -9.02 -3.16 3.55
CA GLU A 44 -9.66 -3.54 4.81
C GLU A 44 -8.90 -4.67 5.51
N GLU A 45 -8.51 -5.71 4.78
CA GLU A 45 -7.71 -6.81 5.33
C GLU A 45 -6.36 -6.32 5.84
N PHE A 46 -5.72 -5.42 5.08
CA PHE A 46 -4.51 -4.75 5.54
C PHE A 46 -4.77 -3.87 6.77
N ALA A 47 -5.83 -3.07 6.79
CA ALA A 47 -6.17 -2.22 7.94
C ALA A 47 -6.50 -3.02 9.20
N ARG A 48 -7.01 -4.25 9.06
CA ARG A 48 -7.23 -5.19 10.18
C ARG A 48 -5.92 -5.73 10.74
N GLN A 49 -4.94 -6.02 9.90
CA GLN A 49 -3.67 -6.65 10.30
C GLN A 49 -2.45 -6.05 9.58
N PRO A 50 -2.16 -4.74 9.70
CA PRO A 50 -1.14 -4.09 8.87
C PRO A 50 0.26 -4.64 9.17
N GLU A 51 0.55 -4.94 10.43
CA GLU A 51 1.83 -5.51 10.89
C GLU A 51 2.12 -6.90 10.30
N LYS A 52 1.09 -7.65 9.90
CA LYS A 52 1.25 -8.97 9.28
C LYS A 52 1.76 -8.87 7.84
N TYR A 53 1.37 -7.79 7.16
CA TYR A 53 1.69 -7.53 5.76
C TYR A 53 2.93 -6.64 5.63
N VAL A 54 3.12 -5.69 6.54
CA VAL A 54 4.31 -4.85 6.66
C VAL A 54 5.32 -5.58 7.55
N LYS A 55 5.99 -6.59 6.99
CA LYS A 55 7.17 -7.15 7.64
C LYS A 55 8.30 -6.13 7.57
N LYS A 56 8.58 -5.47 8.70
CA LYS A 56 9.87 -4.84 8.98
C LYS A 56 10.91 -5.95 9.11
N ASP A 57 11.75 -6.09 8.10
CA ASP A 57 13.09 -6.69 8.28
C ASP A 57 14.07 -5.59 8.75
#